data_AF-A0A5Y2E1L0-F1
#
_entry.id   AF-A0A5Y2E1L0-F1
#
_cell.length_a   1.000
_cell.length_b   1.000
_cell.length_c   1.000
_cell.angle_alpha   90.00
_cell.angle_beta   90.00
_cell.angle_gamma   90.00
#
_symmetry.space_group_name_H-M   'P 1'
#
loop_
_entity.id
_entity.type
_entity.pdbx_description
1 polymer ?
#
loop_
_entity_poly.entity_id
_entity_poly.type
_entity_poly.pdbx_seq_one_letter_code
_entity_poly.pdbx_strand_id
1 'polypeptide(L)'
;EQGVDYFTIHAGVLLRYVPMTAKRLTGIVSRGGSIMAKWCLSHHKENFLFEHFREICEICAAYDVSLSLGDGLRPGSIQDANDEAQFSELHTLGELTKIAWEYDVQVMIEGPGHVP
;
A
#
# COMPACT_ATOMS: atom_id res chain seq x y z
N GLU A 1 -17.14 -15.57 8.62
CA GLU A 1 -17.00 -14.13 8.29
C GLU A 1 -17.37 -13.31 9.52
N GLN A 2 -16.45 -12.49 10.05
CA GLN A 2 -16.67 -11.77 11.33
C GLN A 2 -17.37 -10.41 11.17
N GLY A 3 -17.70 -10.01 9.93
CA GLY A 3 -18.30 -8.71 9.63
C GLY A 3 -17.31 -7.55 9.69
N VAL A 4 -16.12 -7.70 9.10
CA VAL A 4 -15.16 -6.59 8.96
C VAL A 4 -15.53 -5.79 7.72
N ASP A 5 -15.77 -4.49 7.87
CA ASP A 5 -16.31 -3.64 6.79
C ASP A 5 -15.26 -3.13 5.78
N TYR A 6 -13.99 -3.06 6.19
CA TYR A 6 -12.90 -2.66 5.29
C TYR A 6 -11.56 -3.30 5.68
N PHE A 7 -10.68 -3.47 4.70
CA PHE A 7 -9.30 -3.91 4.92
C PHE A 7 -8.29 -2.83 4.54
N THR A 8 -7.39 -2.52 5.46
CA THR A 8 -6.14 -1.83 5.11
C THR A 8 -5.16 -2.82 4.48
N ILE A 9 -4.90 -2.67 3.19
CA ILE A 9 -3.94 -3.51 2.45
C ILE A 9 -2.79 -2.67 1.88
N HIS A 10 -1.56 -3.11 2.13
CA HIS A 10 -0.35 -2.40 1.71
C HIS A 10 0.14 -2.93 0.35
N ALA A 11 -0.75 -2.93 -0.65
CA ALA A 11 -0.46 -3.41 -2.00
C ALA A 11 0.38 -2.41 -2.83
N GLY A 12 0.54 -1.17 -2.36
CA GLY A 12 1.38 -0.15 -3.02
C GLY A 12 2.88 -0.25 -2.71
N VAL A 13 3.29 -1.08 -1.74
CA VAL A 13 4.71 -1.24 -1.35
C VAL A 13 5.42 -2.18 -2.32
N LEU A 14 5.83 -1.67 -3.46
CA LEU A 14 6.48 -2.46 -4.50
C LEU A 14 7.97 -2.66 -4.23
N LEU A 15 8.52 -3.80 -4.66
CA LEU A 15 9.93 -4.15 -4.44
C LEU A 15 10.87 -3.04 -4.92
N ARG A 16 10.57 -2.44 -6.08
CA ARG A 16 11.35 -1.34 -6.66
C ARG A 16 11.32 -0.03 -5.86
N TYR A 17 10.33 0.16 -4.98
CA TYR A 17 10.19 1.36 -4.15
C TYR A 17 10.94 1.25 -2.83
N VAL A 18 11.20 0.03 -2.33
CA VAL A 18 11.90 -0.18 -1.05
C VAL A 18 13.27 0.55 -1.00
N PRO A 19 14.13 0.49 -2.04
CA PRO A 19 15.40 1.21 -2.02
C PRO A 19 15.29 2.74 -1.96
N MET A 20 14.18 3.33 -2.42
CA MET A 20 13.96 4.79 -2.37
C MET A 20 13.93 5.29 -0.92
N THR A 21 13.50 4.44 0.02
CA THR A 21 13.42 4.77 1.45
C THR A 21 14.77 4.73 2.18
N ALA A 22 15.84 4.24 1.53
CA ALA A 22 17.15 4.06 2.17
C ALA A 22 17.81 5.37 2.60
N LYS A 23 17.40 6.51 2.02
CA LYS A 23 17.91 7.85 2.36
C LYS A 23 17.05 8.59 3.39
N ARG A 24 15.91 8.02 3.80
CA ARG A 24 15.00 8.65 4.76
C ARG A 24 15.64 8.73 6.13
N LEU A 25 15.31 9.80 6.87
CA LEU A 25 15.69 9.95 8.26
C LEU A 25 15.00 8.89 9.14
N THR A 26 13.72 8.60 8.87
CA THR A 26 12.92 7.66 9.66
C THR A 26 12.56 6.36 8.95
N GLY A 27 13.03 6.17 7.72
CA GLY A 27 12.82 4.94 6.95
C GLY A 27 11.34 4.65 6.67
N ILE A 28 10.96 3.38 6.83
CA ILE A 28 9.57 2.91 6.69
C ILE A 28 8.94 2.82 8.08
N VAL A 29 7.99 3.70 8.37
CA VAL A 29 7.31 3.75 9.68
C VAL A 29 5.95 3.04 9.70
N SER A 30 5.41 2.67 8.54
CA SER A 30 4.22 1.82 8.48
C SER A 30 4.54 0.42 8.96
N ARG A 31 3.81 -0.07 9.97
CA ARG A 31 3.95 -1.46 10.42
C ARG A 31 3.68 -2.43 9.27
N GLY A 32 2.54 -2.29 8.59
CA GLY A 32 2.19 -3.15 7.46
C GLY A 32 3.15 -2.98 6.28
N GLY A 33 3.54 -1.74 5.98
CA GLY A 33 4.52 -1.46 4.93
C GLY A 33 5.90 -2.08 5.20
N SER A 34 6.39 -2.02 6.43
CA SER A 34 7.68 -2.62 6.83
C SER A 34 7.66 -4.16 6.75
N ILE A 35 6.52 -4.79 7.04
CA ILE A 35 6.33 -6.24 6.87
C ILE A 35 6.43 -6.61 5.39
N MET A 36 5.73 -5.88 4.52
CA MET A 36 5.76 -6.13 3.08
C MET A 36 7.16 -5.87 2.49
N ALA A 37 7.80 -4.76 2.86
CA ALA A 37 9.17 -4.46 2.42
C ALA A 37 10.16 -5.57 2.82
N LYS A 38 10.07 -6.07 4.07
CA LYS A 38 10.90 -7.18 4.54
C LYS A 38 10.63 -8.44 3.71
N TRP A 39 9.37 -8.76 3.44
CA TRP A 39 9.00 -9.93 2.64
C TRP A 39 9.56 -9.83 1.21
N CYS A 40 9.39 -8.68 0.54
CA CYS A 40 9.88 -8.43 -0.82
C CYS A 40 11.41 -8.58 -0.90
N LEU A 41 12.15 -7.99 0.05
CA LEU A 41 13.61 -8.08 0.09
C LEU A 41 14.11 -9.50 0.42
N SER A 42 13.42 -10.21 1.31
CA SER A 42 13.85 -11.55 1.74
C SER A 42 13.69 -12.60 0.63
N HIS A 43 12.68 -12.43 -0.23
CA HIS A 43 12.40 -13.35 -1.34
C HIS A 43 12.88 -12.82 -2.69
N HIS A 44 13.27 -11.55 -2.76
CA HIS A 44 13.57 -10.83 -3.99
C HIS A 44 12.45 -10.96 -5.04
N LYS A 45 11.20 -10.80 -4.58
CA LYS A 45 9.96 -10.91 -5.37
C LYS A 45 9.10 -9.67 -5.19
N GLU A 46 8.22 -9.43 -6.16
CA GLU A 46 7.24 -8.35 -6.08
C GLU A 46 6.21 -8.64 -4.98
N ASN A 47 5.65 -7.58 -4.41
CA ASN A 47 4.64 -7.64 -3.37
C ASN A 47 3.48 -8.55 -3.77
N PHE A 48 3.27 -9.66 -3.06
CA PHE A 48 2.21 -10.62 -3.39
C PHE A 48 0.80 -10.01 -3.29
N LEU A 49 0.58 -8.97 -2.47
CA LEU A 49 -0.71 -8.26 -2.43
C LEU A 49 -0.95 -7.47 -3.72
N PHE A 50 0.13 -7.00 -4.36
CA PHE A 50 0.06 -6.37 -5.68
C PHE A 50 -0.15 -7.42 -6.78
N GLU A 51 0.62 -8.51 -6.77
CA GLU A 51 0.51 -9.59 -7.78
C GLU A 51 -0.87 -10.25 -7.78
N HIS A 52 -1.48 -10.44 -6.62
CA HIS A 52 -2.80 -11.07 -6.44
C HIS A 52 -3.93 -10.07 -6.22
N PHE A 53 -3.74 -8.79 -6.56
CA PHE A 53 -4.71 -7.75 -6.24
C PHE A 53 -6.11 -8.01 -6.82
N ARG A 54 -6.18 -8.59 -8.02
CA ARG A 54 -7.46 -8.97 -8.67
C ARG A 54 -8.21 -10.06 -7.90
N GLU A 55 -7.51 -11.09 -7.42
CA GLU A 55 -8.10 -12.15 -6.59
C GLU A 55 -8.60 -11.58 -5.25
N ILE A 56 -7.87 -10.62 -4.67
CA ILE A 56 -8.31 -9.89 -3.48
C ILE A 56 -9.61 -9.12 -3.76
N CYS A 57 -9.73 -8.48 -4.92
CA CYS A 57 -10.95 -7.78 -5.33
C CYS A 57 -12.15 -8.74 -5.47
N GLU A 58 -11.96 -9.92 -6.05
CA GLU A 58 -13.02 -10.95 -6.14
C GLU A 58 -13.53 -11.37 -4.76
N ILE A 59 -12.62 -11.54 -3.78
CA ILE A 59 -12.99 -11.84 -2.40
C ILE A 59 -13.75 -10.66 -1.78
N CYS A 60 -13.26 -9.43 -1.93
CA CYS A 60 -13.89 -8.26 -1.33
C CYS A 60 -15.29 -8.00 -1.90
N ALA A 61 -15.47 -8.18 -3.22
CA ALA A 61 -16.76 -8.04 -3.91
C ALA A 61 -17.80 -9.05 -3.40
N ALA A 62 -17.39 -10.28 -3.05
CA ALA A 62 -18.30 -11.30 -2.56
C ALA A 62 -18.92 -10.97 -1.19
N TYR A 63 -18.30 -10.06 -0.41
CA TYR A 63 -18.72 -9.72 0.95
C TYR A 63 -18.98 -8.23 1.17
N ASP A 64 -18.98 -7.41 0.11
CA ASP A 64 -19.07 -5.94 0.17
C ASP A 64 -18.06 -5.31 1.15
N VAL A 65 -16.82 -5.83 1.12
CA VAL A 65 -15.73 -5.27 1.93
C VAL A 65 -15.03 -4.17 1.15
N SER A 66 -14.89 -3.00 1.75
CA SER A 66 -14.16 -1.88 1.15
C SER A 66 -12.64 -2.07 1.25
N LEU A 67 -11.90 -1.57 0.26
CA LEU A 67 -10.44 -1.51 0.30
C LEU A 67 -9.98 -0.13 0.79
N SER A 68 -9.28 -0.12 1.93
CA SER A 68 -8.45 1.00 2.37
C SER A 68 -7.03 0.77 1.87
N LEU A 69 -6.65 1.41 0.77
CA LEU A 69 -5.32 1.22 0.20
C LEU A 69 -4.29 1.93 1.08
N GLY A 70 -3.49 1.12 1.78
CA GLY A 70 -2.60 1.57 2.85
C GLY A 70 -1.36 2.29 2.34
N ASP A 71 -0.93 3.30 3.09
CA ASP A 71 0.22 4.15 2.82
C ASP A 71 1.52 3.57 3.44
N GLY A 72 1.96 2.43 2.91
CA GLY A 72 3.09 1.69 3.43
C GLY A 72 4.40 2.46 3.43
N LEU A 73 4.56 3.42 2.54
CA LEU A 73 5.71 4.31 2.40
C LEU A 73 5.39 5.74 2.86
N ARG A 74 4.41 5.95 3.75
CA ARG A 74 4.19 7.28 4.35
C ARG A 74 5.43 7.84 5.06
N PRO A 75 5.60 9.17 5.14
CA PRO A 75 6.69 9.79 5.87
C PRO A 75 6.50 9.68 7.39
N GLY A 76 7.57 9.29 8.09
CA GLY A 76 7.63 9.28 9.55
C GLY A 76 8.23 10.54 10.18
N SER A 77 8.73 11.46 9.34
CA SER A 77 9.26 12.75 9.74
C SER A 77 9.04 13.78 8.64
N ILE A 78 9.12 15.06 9.01
CA ILE A 78 9.03 16.21 8.09
C ILE A 78 10.08 16.12 6.98
N GLN A 79 11.29 15.66 7.32
CA GLN A 79 12.40 15.52 6.38
C GLN A 79 12.12 14.49 5.27
N ASP A 80 11.23 13.54 5.52
CA ASP A 80 10.87 12.48 4.58
C ASP A 80 9.58 12.82 3.81
N ALA A 81 8.93 13.95 4.13
CA ALA A 81 7.66 14.35 3.54
C ALA A 81 7.80 14.63 2.04
N ASN A 82 6.82 14.14 1.28
CA ASN A 82 6.66 14.36 -0.16
C ASN A 82 7.85 13.85 -0.98
N ASP A 83 8.56 12.84 -0.47
CA ASP A 83 9.68 12.23 -1.17
C ASP A 83 9.24 11.31 -2.32
N GLU A 84 10.22 10.82 -3.08
CA GLU A 84 10.00 9.95 -4.22
C GLU A 84 9.27 8.65 -3.85
N ALA A 85 9.58 8.07 -2.69
CA ALA A 85 8.97 6.82 -2.23
C ALA A 85 7.47 6.99 -1.94
N GLN A 86 7.10 8.08 -1.26
CA GLN A 86 5.71 8.38 -0.94
C GLN A 86 4.87 8.58 -2.22
N PHE A 87 5.34 9.43 -3.15
CA PHE A 87 4.57 9.69 -4.37
C PHE A 87 4.56 8.52 -5.34
N SER A 88 5.62 7.71 -5.37
CA SER A 88 5.65 6.48 -6.16
C SER A 88 4.59 5.49 -5.69
N GLU A 89 4.45 5.28 -4.38
CA GLU A 89 3.38 4.46 -3.83
C GLU A 89 2.01 5.07 -4.15
N LEU A 90 1.81 6.37 -3.93
CA LEU A 90 0.54 7.04 -4.20
C LEU A 90 0.09 6.88 -5.65
N HIS A 91 1.01 6.96 -6.62
CA HIS A 91 0.69 6.71 -8.03
C HIS A 91 0.18 5.29 -8.26
N THR A 92 0.87 4.29 -7.68
CA THR A 92 0.43 2.89 -7.72
C THR A 92 -0.93 2.70 -7.06
N LEU A 93 -1.23 3.37 -5.93
CA LEU A 93 -2.55 3.28 -5.31
C LEU A 93 -3.66 3.79 -6.25
N GLY A 94 -3.36 4.80 -7.07
CA GLY A 94 -4.27 5.27 -8.12
C GLY A 94 -4.50 4.24 -9.25
N GLU A 95 -3.48 3.46 -9.60
CA GLU A 95 -3.63 2.34 -10.54
C GLU A 95 -4.46 1.20 -9.94
N LEU A 96 -4.16 0.81 -8.71
CA LEU A 96 -4.90 -0.22 -7.97
C LEU A 96 -6.37 0.16 -7.75
N THR A 97 -6.64 1.45 -7.51
CA THR A 97 -8.01 1.97 -7.41
C THR A 97 -8.81 1.69 -8.67
N LYS A 98 -8.22 1.93 -9.86
CA LYS A 98 -8.88 1.63 -11.13
C LYS A 98 -9.16 0.14 -11.30
N ILE A 99 -8.21 -0.71 -10.90
CA ILE A 99 -8.39 -2.16 -10.94
C ILE A 99 -9.54 -2.57 -10.01
N ALA A 100 -9.58 -2.09 -8.78
CA ALA A 100 -10.66 -2.43 -7.84
C ALA A 100 -12.05 -2.00 -8.35
N TRP A 101 -12.14 -0.85 -9.04
CA TRP A 101 -13.38 -0.41 -9.68
C TRP A 101 -13.83 -1.29 -10.85
N GLU A 102 -12.95 -2.05 -11.49
CA GLU A 102 -13.35 -3.06 -12.48
C GLU A 102 -14.18 -4.21 -11.85
N TYR A 103 -14.10 -4.37 -10.52
CA TYR A 103 -14.80 -5.40 -9.74
C TYR A 103 -15.91 -4.82 -8.85
N ASP A 104 -16.29 -3.56 -9.06
CA ASP A 104 -17.27 -2.84 -8.24
C ASP A 104 -16.92 -2.80 -6.73
N VAL A 105 -15.62 -2.87 -6.39
CA VAL A 105 -15.14 -2.79 -5.00
C VAL A 105 -14.98 -1.32 -4.59
N GLN A 106 -15.54 -0.95 -3.43
CA GLN A 106 -15.42 0.38 -2.84
C GLN A 106 -13.97 0.64 -2.39
N VAL A 107 -13.43 1.83 -2.65
CA VAL A 107 -12.04 2.17 -2.36
C VAL A 107 -11.90 3.53 -1.68
N MET A 108 -11.04 3.58 -0.67
CA MET A 108 -10.44 4.81 -0.15
C MET A 108 -8.91 4.69 -0.11
N ILE A 109 -8.22 5.83 -0.25
CA ILE A 109 -6.74 5.89 -0.23
C ILE A 109 -6.31 6.47 1.12
N GLU A 110 -5.44 5.75 1.84
CA GLU A 110 -4.81 6.29 3.05
C GLU A 110 -3.79 7.37 2.69
N GLY A 111 -3.78 8.44 3.47
CA GLY A 111 -2.98 9.63 3.23
C GLY A 111 -1.86 9.80 4.26
N PRO A 112 -0.96 10.77 4.04
CA PRO A 112 0.33 10.82 4.71
C PRO A 112 0.29 10.96 6.23
N GLY A 113 1.45 10.63 6.82
CA GLY A 113 1.85 10.93 8.19
C GLY A 113 2.47 12.33 8.33
N HIS A 114 3.78 12.44 8.59
CA HIS A 114 4.33 13.68 9.11
C HIS A 114 4.67 14.70 7.99
N VAL A 115 3.83 15.74 7.90
CA VAL A 115 3.72 16.80 6.88
C VAL A 115 4.02 18.16 7.53
N PRO A 116 4.96 18.98 7.04
CA PRO A 116 4.66 20.10 6.13
C PRO A 116 5.50 20.18 4.85
#